data_AF-A0A453IRC7-F1
#
_entry.id   AF-A0A453IRC7-F1
#
_cell.length_a   1.000
_cell.length_b   1.000
_cell.length_c   1.000
_cell.angle_alpha   90.00
_cell.angle_beta   90.00
_cell.angle_gamma   90.00
#
_symmetry.space_group_name_H-M   'P 1'
#
loop_
_entity.id
_entity.type
_entity.pdbx_description
1 polymer ?
#
loop_
_entity_poly.entity_id
_entity_poly.type
_entity_poly.pdbx_seq_one_letter_code
_entity_poly.pdbx_strand_id
1 'polypeptide(L)'
;AGCKTAISNVVMAIVVMLTLLLVTPLFKYTPNAILASIIINAVVSLVDYETAYLIWKVDKMDFMALLGAFFGVVFASVEYGLLIAVRTTTFFFMLITA
;
A
#
# COMPACT_ATOMS: atom_id res chain seq x y z
N ALA A 1 14.60 -12.48 13.39
CA ALA A 1 13.58 -12.03 14.36
C ALA A 1 12.24 -12.63 13.96
N GLY A 2 11.84 -13.72 14.62
CA GLY A 2 10.76 -14.60 14.13
C GLY A 2 9.87 -15.13 15.25
N CYS A 3 9.37 -14.25 16.12
CA CYS A 3 8.32 -14.62 17.07
C CYS A 3 6.95 -14.22 16.49
N LYS A 4 6.23 -15.21 15.93
CA LYS A 4 4.84 -15.10 15.44
C LYS A 4 3.81 -15.21 16.57
N THR A 5 4.11 -14.69 17.76
CA THR A 5 3.20 -14.77 18.91
C THR A 5 2.49 -13.43 19.11
N ALA A 6 1.23 -13.46 19.56
CA ALA A 6 0.44 -12.26 19.87
C ALA A 6 1.17 -11.31 20.84
N ILE A 7 2.01 -11.88 21.71
CA ILE A 7 2.88 -11.14 22.64
C ILE A 7 3.83 -10.20 21.90
N SER A 8 4.35 -10.58 20.72
CA SER A 8 5.22 -9.70 19.91
C SER A 8 4.49 -8.46 19.41
N ASN A 9 3.22 -8.59 19.03
CA ASN A 9 2.41 -7.44 18.59
C ASN A 9 2.09 -6.52 19.78
N VAL A 10 1.80 -7.10 20.95
CA VAL A 10 1.57 -6.35 22.18
C VAL A 10 2.82 -5.56 22.60
N VAL A 11 4.00 -6.19 22.57
CA VAL A 11 5.27 -5.50 22.87
C VAL A 11 5.54 -4.38 21.87
N MET A 12 5.32 -4.62 20.58
CA MET A 12 5.48 -3.58 19.56
C MET A 12 4.55 -2.39 19.80
N ALA A 13 3.27 -2.64 20.10
CA ALA A 13 2.29 -1.59 20.40
C ALA A 13 2.65 -0.80 21.66
N ILE A 14 3.10 -1.48 22.74
CA ILE A 14 3.56 -0.83 23.98
C ILE A 14 4.78 0.05 23.70
N VAL A 15 5.75 -0.44 22.94
CA VAL A 15 6.94 0.33 22.56
C VAL A 15 6.55 1.56 21.73
N VAL A 16 5.66 1.41 20.74
CA VAL A 16 5.15 2.54 19.94
C VAL A 16 4.41 3.56 20.81
N MET A 17 3.61 3.10 21.79
CA MET A 17 2.90 3.99 22.71
C MET A 17 3.87 4.76 23.61
N LEU A 18 4.90 4.08 24.14
CA LEU A 18 5.97 4.71 24.92
C LEU A 18 6.79 5.71 24.10
N THR A 19 7.14 5.39 22.85
CA THR A 19 7.86 6.32 21.98
C THR A 19 6.99 7.53 21.66
N LEU A 20 5.70 7.36 21.38
CA LEU A 20 4.80 8.49 21.14
C LEU A 20 4.65 9.39 22.37
N LEU A 21 4.82 8.90 23.60
CA LEU A 21 4.65 9.68 24.84
C LEU A 21 5.96 10.33 25.33
N LEU A 22 7.11 9.68 25.13
CA LEU A 22 8.45 10.19 25.49
C LEU A 22 9.12 10.99 24.35
N VAL A 23 8.89 10.61 23.10
CA VAL A 23 9.57 11.14 21.89
C VAL A 23 8.67 12.14 21.15
N THR A 24 7.42 12.38 21.58
CA THR A 24 6.57 13.47 21.08
C THR A 24 7.29 14.84 20.99
N PRO A 25 8.08 15.28 21.99
CA PRO A 25 8.83 16.54 21.85
C PRO A 25 9.88 16.47 20.73
N LEU A 26 10.50 15.31 20.51
CA LEU A 26 11.46 15.08 19.42
C LEU A 26 10.80 15.05 18.04
N PHE A 27 9.58 14.52 17.90
CA PHE A 27 8.83 14.56 16.64
C PHE A 27 8.51 16.00 16.19
N LYS A 28 8.33 16.94 17.13
CA LYS A 28 8.13 18.37 16.80
C LYS A 28 9.37 19.02 16.17
N TYR A 29 10.57 18.55 16.54
CA TYR A 29 11.84 19.04 15.99
C TYR A 29 12.33 18.21 14.81
N THR A 30 11.68 17.10 14.49
CA THR A 30 12.06 16.27 13.36
C THR A 30 11.67 17.01 12.08
N PRO A 31 12.63 17.42 11.23
CA PRO A 31 12.30 18.09 9.99
C PRO A 31 11.38 17.21 9.14
N ASN A 32 10.36 17.81 8.52
CA ASN A 32 9.43 17.14 7.60
C ASN A 32 10.16 16.34 6.52
N ALA A 33 11.41 16.68 6.20
CA ALA A 33 12.29 15.95 5.30
C ALA A 33 12.50 14.47 5.71
N ILE A 34 12.63 14.17 7.01
CA ILE A 34 12.86 12.80 7.49
C ILE A 34 11.58 11.98 7.34
N LEU A 35 10.43 12.53 7.73
CA LEU A 35 9.13 11.85 7.54
C LEU A 35 8.85 11.62 6.06
N ALA A 36 9.10 12.62 5.21
CA ALA A 36 8.94 12.48 3.76
C ALA A 36 9.83 11.38 3.18
N SER A 37 11.10 11.31 3.60
CA SER A 37 12.04 10.26 3.17
C SER A 37 11.55 8.86 3.55
N ILE A 38 11.05 8.68 4.77
CA ILE A 38 10.50 7.40 5.23
C ILE A 38 9.27 7.00 4.40
N ILE A 39 8.36 7.94 4.12
CA ILE A 39 7.16 7.68 3.32
C ILE A 39 7.54 7.31 1.89
N ILE A 40 8.46 8.04 1.24
CA ILE A 40 8.91 7.74 -0.12
C ILE A 40 9.54 6.35 -0.18
N ASN A 41 10.42 6.02 0.76
CA ASN A 41 11.03 4.69 0.81
C ASN A 41 9.99 3.57 1.02
N ALA A 42 8.99 3.80 1.88
CA ALA A 42 7.91 2.85 2.10
C ALA A 42 7.05 2.64 0.85
N VAL A 43 6.71 3.70 0.11
CA VAL A 43 5.95 3.60 -1.13
C VAL A 43 6.77 2.90 -2.22
N VAL A 44 8.04 3.26 -2.38
CA VAL A 44 8.93 2.61 -3.38
C VAL A 44 9.09 1.13 -3.06
N SER A 45 9.23 0.75 -1.79
CA SER A 45 9.31 -0.65 -1.37
C SER A 45 8.00 -1.42 -1.54
N LEU A 46 6.86 -0.73 -1.60
CA LEU A 46 5.55 -1.35 -1.82
C LEU A 46 5.28 -1.60 -3.31
N VAL A 47 5.91 -0.83 -4.21
CA VAL A 47 5.78 -1.01 -5.67
C VAL A 47 6.64 -2.17 -6.12
N ASP A 48 6.00 -3.32 -6.33
CA ASP A 48 6.64 -4.50 -6.91
C ASP A 48 6.61 -4.44 -8.45
N TYR A 49 7.72 -3.98 -9.03
CA TYR A 49 7.87 -3.84 -10.48
C TYR A 49 7.83 -5.19 -11.22
N GLU A 50 8.26 -6.28 -10.56
CA GLU A 50 8.29 -7.62 -11.15
C GLU A 50 6.86 -8.11 -11.40
N THR A 51 5.98 -7.91 -10.42
CA THR A 51 4.55 -8.22 -10.52
C THR A 51 3.89 -7.39 -11.62
N ALA A 52 4.18 -6.10 -11.71
CA ALA A 52 3.63 -5.23 -12.76
C ALA A 52 4.03 -5.69 -14.18
N TYR A 53 5.28 -6.13 -14.36
CA TYR A 53 5.77 -6.64 -15.64
C TYR A 53 5.15 -8.00 -16.00
N LEU A 54 4.97 -8.88 -15.01
CA LEU A 54 4.35 -10.19 -15.19
C LEU A 54 2.88 -10.02 -15.62
N ILE A 55 2.12 -9.13 -14.97
CA ILE A 55 0.74 -8.81 -15.34
C ILE A 55 0.67 -8.26 -16.77
N TRP A 56 1.56 -7.33 -17.14
CA TRP A 56 1.60 -6.78 -18.50
C TRP A 56 1.77 -7.88 -19.57
N LYS A 57 2.56 -8.92 -19.28
CA LYS A 57 2.84 -9.99 -20.25
C LYS A 57 1.75 -11.06 -20.30
N VAL A 58 1.00 -11.25 -19.22
CA VAL A 58 -0.05 -12.28 -19.12
C VAL A 58 -1.38 -11.78 -19.70
N ASP A 59 -1.86 -10.61 -19.26
CA ASP A 59 -3.16 -10.09 -19.71
C ASP A 59 -3.16 -8.55 -19.83
N LYS A 60 -3.51 -8.07 -21.03
CA LYS A 60 -3.56 -6.64 -21.35
C LYS A 60 -4.72 -5.91 -20.66
N MET A 61 -5.80 -6.63 -20.33
CA MET A 61 -6.99 -6.06 -19.68
C MET A 61 -6.74 -5.79 -18.20
N ASP A 62 -6.05 -6.71 -17.51
CA ASP A 62 -5.66 -6.52 -16.10
C ASP A 62 -4.68 -5.35 -15.95
N PHE A 63 -3.79 -5.16 -16.92
CA PHE A 63 -2.89 -4.00 -16.93
C PHE A 63 -3.66 -2.66 -17.05
N MET A 64 -4.69 -2.61 -17.89
CA MET A 64 -5.57 -1.43 -18.01
C MET A 64 -6.36 -1.17 -16.72
N ALA A 65 -6.82 -2.23 -16.04
CA ALA A 65 -7.48 -2.10 -14.74
C ALA A 65 -6.54 -1.53 -13.67
N LEU A 66 -5.28 -1.97 -13.66
CA LEU A 66 -4.26 -1.54 -12.71
C LEU A 66 -3.83 -0.08 -12.95
N LEU A 67 -3.65 0.33 -14.21
CA LEU A 67 -3.46 1.73 -14.58
C LEU A 67 -4.68 2.58 -14.22
N GLY A 68 -5.89 2.09 -14.53
CA GLY A 68 -7.14 2.78 -14.21
C GLY A 68 -7.33 2.97 -12.72
N ALA A 69 -6.96 1.98 -11.90
CA ALA A 69 -6.95 2.07 -10.45
C ALA A 69 -5.91 3.09 -9.97
N PHE A 70 -4.69 3.06 -10.51
CA PHE A 70 -3.63 4.01 -10.16
C PHE A 70 -4.06 5.46 -10.45
N PHE A 71 -4.55 5.73 -11.66
CA PHE A 71 -5.09 7.03 -12.03
C PHE A 71 -6.34 7.39 -11.21
N GLY A 72 -7.21 6.43 -10.92
CA GLY A 72 -8.40 6.62 -10.10
C GLY A 72 -8.08 7.04 -8.67
N VAL A 73 -7.08 6.42 -8.03
CA VAL A 73 -6.61 6.81 -6.69
C VAL A 73 -6.04 8.22 -6.70
N VAL A 74 -5.22 8.56 -7.71
CA VAL A 74 -4.57 9.88 -7.82
C VAL A 74 -5.58 11.01 -8.06
N PHE A 75 -6.60 10.78 -8.88
CA PHE A 75 -7.55 11.85 -9.28
C PHE A 75 -8.83 11.92 -8.42
N ALA A 76 -9.36 10.78 -7.95
CA ALA A 76 -10.68 10.71 -7.35
C ALA A 76 -10.69 10.32 -5.85
N SER A 77 -9.56 9.84 -5.30
CA SER A 77 -9.38 9.23 -3.96
C SER A 77 -9.37 7.69 -3.98
N VAL A 78 -8.77 7.12 -2.92
CA VAL A 78 -8.52 5.66 -2.77
C VAL A 78 -9.79 4.83 -2.94
N GLU A 79 -10.93 5.30 -2.43
CA GLU A 79 -12.22 4.60 -2.53
C GLU A 79 -12.67 4.39 -3.98
N TYR A 80 -12.58 5.42 -4.82
CA TYR A 80 -13.02 5.32 -6.23
C TYR A 80 -12.05 4.50 -7.08
N GLY A 81 -10.74 4.64 -6.86
CA GLY A 81 -9.74 3.81 -7.54
C GLY A 81 -9.93 2.32 -7.24
N LEU A 82 -10.23 1.98 -5.99
CA LEU A 82 -10.52 0.60 -5.57
C LEU A 82 -11.82 0.07 -6.19
N LEU A 83 -12.89 0.89 -6.23
CA LEU A 83 -14.17 0.50 -6.83
C LEU A 83 -14.04 0.17 -8.33
N ILE A 84 -13.27 0.96 -9.08
CA ILE A 84 -13.00 0.71 -10.50
C ILE A 84 -12.20 -0.58 -10.69
N ALA A 85 -11.18 -0.80 -9.85
CA ALA A 85 -10.35 -2.01 -9.91
C ALA A 85 -11.19 -3.28 -9.72
N VAL A 86 -12.01 -3.31 -8.65
CA VAL A 86 -12.84 -4.48 -8.29
C VAL A 86 -13.91 -4.75 -9.35
N ARG A 87 -14.56 -3.71 -9.90
CA ARG A 87 -15.54 -3.89 -10.98
C ARG A 87 -14.91 -4.55 -12.20
N THR A 88 -13.72 -4.08 -12.59
CA THR A 88 -13.06 -4.54 -13.81
C THR A 88 -12.61 -6.00 -13.67
N THR A 89 -12.01 -6.37 -12.52
CA THR A 89 -11.60 -7.75 -12.23
C THR A 89 -12.78 -8.71 -12.09
N THR A 90 -13.85 -8.30 -11.39
CA THR A 90 -15.04 -9.14 -11.21
C THR A 90 -15.73 -9.42 -12.55
N PHE A 91 -15.84 -8.42 -13.41
CA PHE A 91 -16.42 -8.58 -14.75
C PHE A 91 -15.59 -9.51 -15.63
N PHE A 92 -14.25 -9.38 -15.60
CA PHE A 92 -13.34 -10.23 -16.35
C PHE A 92 -13.43 -11.70 -15.89
N PHE A 93 -13.44 -11.96 -14.58
CA PHE A 93 -13.58 -13.31 -14.03
C PHE A 93 -14.88 -14.00 -14.47
N MET A 94 -15.97 -13.24 -14.54
CA MET A 94 -17.25 -13.78 -15.02
C MET A 94 -17.23 -14.10 -16.53
N LEU A 95 -16.53 -13.31 -17.35
CA LEU A 95 -16.38 -13.57 -18.79
C LEU A 95 -15.54 -14.82 -19.08
N ILE A 96 -14.54 -15.12 -18.25
CA ILE A 96 -13.64 -16.27 -18.45
C ILE A 96 -14.27 -17.61 -18.04
N THR A 97 -15.28 -17.56 -17.17
CA THR A 97 -15.97 -18.74 -16.63
C THR A 97 -17.20 -19.16 -17.46
N ALA A 98 -17.69 -18.28 -18.34
CA ALA A 98 -18.84 -18.51 -19.22
C ALA A 98 -18.43 -19.07 -20.59
#